data_AF-A0A2J0M6H2-F1
#
_entry.id   AF-A0A2J0M6H2-F1
#
_cell.length_a   1.000
_cell.length_b   1.000
_cell.length_c   1.000
_cell.angle_alpha   90.00
_cell.angle_beta   90.00
_cell.angle_gamma   90.00
#
_symmetry.space_group_name_H-M   'P 1'
#
loop_
_entity.id
_entity.type
_entity.pdbx_description
1 polymer ?
#
loop_
_entity_poly.entity_id
_entity_poly.type
_entity_poly.pdbx_seq_one_letter_code
_entity_poly.pdbx_strand_id
1 'polypeptide(L)'
;MKSPFFYQNQFSQSVNNHKKMLDVAYSRQASSVVRNAPQMIPPQSVRLTDISKKRGLDGIHTEKRAFLKQLQKRSPKDVLWLFFRRGELYIRFIKRTINRLTPSIAPHKMLYGSLIGGVAFGIVSMGFIEHFFSPGVFVRASDSQSVMTVGTVMGVATVGENIDTTQEASTSGSDIFFEYFNEAADEKYKENVREMVKGYPIEAMLPYIFGQDRLTVAFLIGIAKKESNWGKRVPVLDGQDCFNYWGYRGVRRMMGTGGHTCFNSRQDAVETVAKRLNTLIHSEALNTPEKMIVWKCGFSCSGHSRESVKKWISDVDMYFGQAGGDE
;
A
#
# COMPACT_ATOMS: atom_id res chain seq x y z
N MET A 1 0.25 -55.48 30.30
CA MET A 1 -0.78 -56.07 29.42
C MET A 1 -1.10 -55.07 28.31
N LYS A 2 -0.82 -55.50 27.07
CA LYS A 2 -1.25 -55.04 25.73
C LYS A 2 -1.25 -53.55 25.34
N SER A 3 -0.53 -53.35 24.27
CA SER A 3 -0.18 -52.17 23.46
C SER A 3 -1.34 -51.70 22.53
N PRO A 4 -1.10 -50.68 21.66
CA PRO A 4 -2.09 -49.68 21.21
C PRO A 4 -2.74 -49.95 19.84
N PHE A 5 -3.76 -49.15 19.51
CA PHE A 5 -4.38 -49.11 18.18
C PHE A 5 -3.59 -48.24 17.18
N PHE A 6 -3.08 -48.89 16.15
CA PHE A 6 -2.65 -48.32 14.87
C PHE A 6 -3.86 -48.11 13.95
N TYR A 7 -3.88 -47.01 13.21
CA TYR A 7 -4.69 -46.87 11.99
C TYR A 7 -3.75 -46.75 10.79
N GLN A 8 -3.60 -47.84 10.05
CA GLN A 8 -3.16 -47.85 8.65
C GLN A 8 -4.40 -47.77 7.77
N ASN A 9 -4.36 -46.94 6.73
CA ASN A 9 -5.30 -47.04 5.62
C ASN A 9 -4.50 -47.10 4.31
N GLN A 10 -4.32 -48.32 3.82
CA GLN A 10 -3.88 -48.61 2.46
C GLN A 10 -5.13 -48.80 1.60
N PHE A 11 -5.20 -48.11 0.47
CA PHE A 11 -5.98 -48.58 -0.68
C PHE A 11 -5.11 -48.50 -1.92
N SER A 12 -4.52 -49.65 -2.24
CA SER A 12 -4.02 -50.00 -3.56
C SER A 12 -5.09 -50.83 -4.25
N GLN A 13 -5.54 -50.41 -5.44
CA GLN A 13 -6.16 -51.32 -6.39
C GLN A 13 -5.50 -51.13 -7.75
N SER A 14 -4.69 -52.14 -8.08
CA SER A 14 -4.18 -52.48 -9.39
C SER A 14 -5.17 -53.48 -10.01
N VAL A 15 -5.66 -53.20 -11.22
CA VAL A 15 -6.16 -54.24 -12.13
C VAL A 15 -5.69 -53.89 -13.55
N ASN A 16 -5.08 -54.90 -14.14
CA ASN A 16 -4.42 -54.95 -15.43
C ASN A 16 -5.39 -55.21 -16.60
N ASN A 17 -4.88 -54.91 -17.80
CA ASN A 17 -5.14 -55.53 -19.11
C ASN A 17 -6.40 -55.12 -19.90
N HIS A 18 -6.16 -54.44 -21.03
CA HIS A 18 -6.38 -55.08 -22.34
C HIS A 18 -5.59 -54.41 -23.47
N LYS A 19 -4.80 -55.21 -24.18
CA LYS A 19 -4.23 -54.93 -25.50
C LYS A 19 -5.34 -54.78 -26.54
N LYS A 20 -5.24 -53.78 -27.41
CA LYS A 20 -5.58 -53.90 -28.85
C LYS A 20 -4.62 -53.04 -29.66
N MET A 21 -3.71 -53.70 -30.35
CA MET A 21 -3.11 -53.22 -31.59
C MET A 21 -4.20 -53.18 -32.65
N LEU A 22 -4.20 -52.15 -33.50
CA LEU A 22 -4.43 -52.29 -34.94
C LEU A 22 -4.01 -50.99 -35.64
N ASP A 23 -3.27 -51.21 -36.72
CA ASP A 23 -2.61 -50.26 -37.60
C ASP A 23 -3.57 -49.29 -38.29
N VAL A 24 -3.16 -48.03 -38.43
CA VAL A 24 -3.50 -47.24 -39.62
C VAL A 24 -2.28 -46.40 -39.99
N ALA A 25 -1.62 -46.82 -41.06
CA ALA A 25 -0.59 -46.08 -41.75
C ALA A 25 -1.21 -45.02 -42.69
N TYR A 26 -0.51 -43.88 -42.75
CA TYR A 26 -0.29 -43.02 -43.93
C TYR A 26 -1.49 -42.44 -44.71
N SER A 27 -1.59 -41.10 -44.68
CA SER A 27 -1.78 -40.32 -45.91
C SER A 27 -1.26 -38.89 -45.72
N ARG A 28 -0.17 -38.60 -46.43
CA ARG A 28 0.24 -37.25 -46.79
C ARG A 28 -0.73 -36.73 -47.85
N GLN A 29 -1.32 -35.56 -47.65
CA GLN A 29 -1.69 -34.72 -48.77
C GLN A 29 -1.53 -33.24 -48.41
N ALA A 30 -0.43 -32.70 -48.93
CA ALA A 30 -0.25 -31.28 -49.13
C ALA A 30 -1.35 -30.79 -50.07
N SER A 31 -2.11 -29.78 -49.64
CA SER A 31 -2.97 -28.99 -50.50
C SER A 31 -2.58 -27.54 -50.31
N SER A 32 -1.68 -27.08 -51.17
CA SER A 32 -1.38 -25.68 -51.41
C SER A 32 -2.64 -24.99 -51.98
N VAL A 33 -3.42 -24.36 -51.10
CA VAL A 33 -4.47 -23.44 -51.52
C VAL A 33 -3.88 -22.03 -51.48
N VAL A 34 -3.48 -21.58 -52.67
CA VAL A 34 -3.25 -20.17 -53.00
C VAL A 34 -4.57 -19.44 -52.75
N ARG A 35 -4.69 -18.73 -51.63
CA ARG A 35 -5.75 -17.74 -51.43
C ARG A 35 -5.19 -16.38 -51.81
N ASN A 36 -5.75 -15.86 -52.89
CA ASN A 36 -5.54 -14.50 -53.39
C ASN A 36 -5.75 -13.48 -52.26
N ALA A 37 -4.77 -12.59 -52.13
CA ALA A 37 -4.83 -11.43 -51.27
C ALA A 37 -5.98 -10.51 -51.73
N PRO A 38 -6.94 -10.15 -50.86
CA PRO A 38 -7.83 -9.03 -51.15
C PRO A 38 -7.02 -7.73 -51.14
N GLN A 39 -7.18 -6.98 -52.22
CA GLN A 39 -6.53 -5.69 -52.45
C GLN A 39 -6.79 -4.72 -51.29
N MET A 40 -5.72 -4.09 -50.83
CA MET A 40 -5.74 -2.95 -49.92
C MET A 40 -6.53 -1.81 -50.55
N ILE A 41 -7.67 -1.47 -49.96
CA ILE A 41 -8.32 -0.17 -50.16
C ILE A 41 -7.59 0.82 -49.25
N PRO A 42 -7.02 1.92 -49.77
CA PRO A 42 -6.38 2.93 -48.95
C PRO A 42 -7.44 3.63 -48.06
N PRO A 43 -7.21 3.81 -46.75
CA PRO A 43 -8.13 4.57 -45.91
C PRO A 43 -8.11 6.03 -46.33
N GLN A 44 -9.29 6.54 -46.69
CA GLN A 44 -9.54 7.96 -46.94
C GLN A 44 -9.16 8.76 -45.69
N SER A 45 -8.32 9.78 -45.88
CA SER A 45 -7.93 10.72 -44.84
C SER A 45 -9.15 11.52 -44.36
N VAL A 46 -9.73 11.13 -43.23
CA VAL A 46 -10.69 11.97 -42.51
C VAL A 46 -9.89 13.08 -41.84
N ARG A 47 -10.04 14.31 -42.37
CA ARG A 47 -9.61 15.54 -41.68
C ARG A 47 -10.40 15.65 -40.38
N LEU A 48 -9.75 15.31 -39.26
CA LEU A 48 -10.19 15.74 -37.94
C LEU A 48 -9.91 17.23 -37.83
N THR A 49 -10.95 18.04 -38.00
CA THR A 49 -10.93 19.44 -37.59
C THR A 49 -10.76 19.49 -36.08
N ASP A 50 -9.65 20.09 -35.68
CA ASP A 50 -9.25 20.36 -34.31
C ASP A 50 -10.24 21.34 -33.67
N ILE A 51 -11.20 20.83 -32.88
CA ILE A 51 -12.01 21.67 -31.98
C ILE A 51 -11.31 21.66 -30.63
N SER A 52 -10.25 22.46 -30.54
CA SER A 52 -9.64 22.90 -29.29
C SER A 52 -10.63 23.80 -28.55
N LYS A 53 -11.55 23.20 -27.79
CA LYS A 53 -12.33 23.91 -26.77
C LYS A 53 -11.45 24.05 -25.54
N LYS A 54 -10.72 25.16 -25.46
CA LYS A 54 -10.17 25.68 -24.19
C LYS A 54 -11.34 25.85 -23.21
N ARG A 55 -11.49 24.90 -22.26
CA ARG A 55 -12.33 25.11 -21.07
C ARG A 55 -11.58 26.10 -20.19
N GLY A 56 -11.93 27.38 -20.28
CA GLY A 56 -11.51 28.38 -19.31
C GLY A 56 -12.03 28.01 -17.92
N LEU A 57 -11.25 28.37 -16.89
CA LEU A 57 -11.57 28.17 -15.47
C LEU A 57 -12.89 28.83 -15.02
N ASP A 58 -13.55 29.60 -15.89
CA ASP A 58 -14.76 30.35 -15.58
C ASP A 58 -16.01 29.46 -15.39
N GLY A 59 -16.00 28.23 -15.92
CA GLY A 59 -17.12 27.29 -15.81
C GLY A 59 -17.37 26.78 -14.38
N ILE A 60 -16.32 26.63 -13.57
CA ILE A 60 -16.43 26.12 -12.18
C ILE A 60 -17.02 27.19 -11.25
N HIS A 61 -16.74 28.47 -11.51
CA HIS A 61 -17.30 29.57 -10.73
C HIS A 61 -18.78 29.83 -11.04
N THR A 62 -19.23 29.55 -12.26
CA THR A 62 -20.64 29.68 -12.63
C THR A 62 -21.51 28.58 -12.01
N GLU A 63 -21.03 27.34 -11.94
CA GLU A 63 -21.76 26.24 -11.27
C GLU A 63 -21.87 26.44 -9.76
N LYS A 64 -20.80 26.90 -9.09
CA LYS A 64 -20.83 27.19 -7.64
C LYS A 64 -21.84 28.29 -7.29
N ARG A 65 -21.94 29.34 -8.11
CA ARG A 65 -22.94 30.41 -7.90
C ARG A 65 -24.37 29.93 -8.15
N ALA A 66 -24.60 29.03 -9.12
CA ALA A 66 -25.91 28.44 -9.36
C ALA A 66 -26.36 27.55 -8.18
N PHE A 67 -25.46 26.73 -7.64
CA PHE A 67 -25.73 25.90 -6.46
C PHE A 67 -26.01 26.72 -5.21
N LEU A 68 -25.24 27.79 -4.97
CA LEU A 68 -25.44 28.69 -3.82
C LEU A 68 -26.77 29.47 -3.92
N LYS A 69 -27.16 29.93 -5.11
CA LYS A 69 -28.48 30.56 -5.33
C LYS A 69 -29.63 29.56 -5.16
N GLN A 70 -29.41 28.28 -5.44
CA GLN A 70 -30.39 27.22 -5.23
C GLN A 70 -30.56 26.86 -3.74
N LEU A 71 -29.48 26.97 -2.95
CA LEU A 71 -29.52 26.83 -1.49
C LEU A 71 -30.22 28.01 -0.80
N GLN A 72 -30.04 29.23 -1.32
CA GLN A 72 -30.63 30.44 -0.72
C GLN A 72 -32.17 30.50 -0.82
N LYS A 73 -32.79 29.73 -1.73
CA LYS A 73 -34.26 29.66 -1.89
C LYS A 73 -34.94 28.58 -1.05
N ARG A 74 -34.19 27.74 -0.32
CA ARG A 74 -34.78 26.69 0.52
C ARG A 74 -34.89 27.13 1.97
N SER A 75 -36.04 26.83 2.58
CA SER A 75 -36.31 27.14 3.98
C SER A 75 -35.24 26.52 4.88
N PRO A 76 -34.69 27.25 5.87
CA PRO A 76 -33.67 26.73 6.76
C PRO A 76 -34.16 25.49 7.54
N LYS A 77 -35.48 25.35 7.72
CA LYS A 77 -36.11 24.15 8.30
C LYS A 77 -35.92 22.90 7.43
N ASP A 78 -35.96 23.04 6.10
CA ASP A 78 -35.80 21.93 5.16
C ASP A 78 -34.34 21.48 5.04
N VAL A 79 -33.41 22.44 5.11
CA VAL A 79 -31.97 22.14 5.14
C VAL A 79 -31.62 21.42 6.44
N LEU A 80 -32.10 21.92 7.58
CA LEU A 80 -31.90 21.27 8.87
C LEU A 80 -32.51 19.86 8.90
N TRP A 81 -33.72 19.69 8.35
CA TRP A 81 -34.37 18.38 8.26
C TRP A 81 -33.61 17.39 7.37
N LEU A 82 -33.05 17.84 6.24
CA LEU A 82 -32.19 17.01 5.38
C LEU A 82 -30.89 16.61 6.09
N PHE A 83 -30.31 17.51 6.90
CA PHE A 83 -29.16 17.19 7.74
C PHE A 83 -29.49 16.18 8.83
N PHE A 84 -30.62 16.34 9.53
CA PHE A 84 -31.09 15.35 10.51
C PHE A 84 -31.35 13.98 9.88
N ARG A 85 -31.99 13.94 8.71
CA ARG A 85 -32.30 12.69 8.00
C ARG A 85 -31.04 11.99 7.47
N ARG A 86 -30.04 12.75 7.00
CA ARG A 86 -28.71 12.20 6.66
C ARG A 86 -27.96 11.73 7.90
N GLY A 87 -28.05 12.47 9.00
CA GLY A 87 -27.46 12.12 10.29
C GLY A 87 -28.00 10.79 10.82
N GLU A 88 -29.30 10.56 10.71
CA GLU A 88 -29.92 9.31 11.18
C GLU A 88 -29.41 8.08 10.40
N LEU A 89 -29.23 8.20 9.08
CA LEU A 89 -28.65 7.13 8.26
C LEU A 89 -27.18 6.88 8.61
N TYR A 90 -26.42 7.94 8.88
CA TYR A 90 -25.03 7.84 9.29
C TYR A 90 -24.88 7.18 10.67
N ILE A 91 -25.76 7.53 11.63
CA ILE A 91 -25.82 6.89 12.95
C ILE A 91 -26.18 5.41 12.83
N ARG A 92 -27.12 5.03 11.96
CA ARG A 92 -27.46 3.61 11.72
C ARG A 92 -26.29 2.84 11.11
N PHE A 93 -25.50 3.47 10.24
CA PHE A 93 -24.29 2.86 9.67
C PHE A 93 -23.22 2.68 10.75
N ILE A 94 -22.92 3.72 11.53
CA ILE A 94 -21.96 3.67 12.64
C ILE A 94 -22.37 2.64 13.68
N LYS A 95 -23.65 2.57 14.07
CA LYS A 95 -24.14 1.61 15.07
C LYS A 95 -23.98 0.16 14.60
N ARG A 96 -24.14 -0.12 13.31
CA ARG A 96 -23.89 -1.45 12.72
C ARG A 96 -22.41 -1.78 12.66
N THR A 97 -21.56 -0.78 12.40
CA THR A 97 -20.11 -0.95 12.36
C THR A 97 -19.55 -1.17 13.77
N ILE A 98 -19.97 -0.38 14.76
CA ILE A 98 -19.57 -0.53 16.17
C ILE A 98 -20.03 -1.89 16.71
N ASN A 99 -21.28 -2.30 16.49
CA ASN A 99 -21.77 -3.62 16.93
C ASN A 99 -21.04 -4.81 16.28
N ARG A 100 -20.36 -4.61 15.14
CA ARG A 100 -19.50 -5.64 14.52
C ARG A 100 -18.08 -5.62 15.06
N LEU A 101 -17.61 -4.47 15.56
CA LEU A 101 -16.26 -4.27 16.08
C LEU A 101 -16.14 -4.52 17.59
N THR A 102 -17.24 -4.58 18.34
CA THR A 102 -17.22 -4.87 19.78
C THR A 102 -17.93 -6.20 20.11
N PRO A 103 -17.25 -7.36 20.03
CA PRO A 103 -17.68 -8.54 20.79
C PRO A 103 -17.47 -8.25 22.28
N SER A 104 -18.33 -8.80 23.15
CA SER A 104 -18.43 -8.51 24.59
C SER A 104 -17.08 -8.18 25.26
N ILE A 105 -16.83 -6.89 25.47
CA ILE A 105 -15.61 -6.38 26.07
C ILE A 105 -15.73 -6.51 27.60
N ALA A 106 -14.74 -7.12 28.24
CA ALA A 106 -14.70 -7.25 29.69
C ALA A 106 -14.68 -5.86 30.38
N PRO A 107 -15.31 -5.70 31.58
CA PRO A 107 -15.57 -4.40 32.19
C PRO A 107 -14.32 -3.50 32.36
N HIS A 108 -13.17 -4.10 32.62
CA HIS A 108 -11.91 -3.38 32.83
C HIS A 108 -11.40 -2.69 31.55
N LYS A 109 -11.67 -3.24 30.35
CA LYS A 109 -11.26 -2.63 29.08
C LYS A 109 -12.18 -1.47 28.66
N MET A 110 -13.43 -1.45 29.15
CA MET A 110 -14.33 -0.31 28.94
C MET A 110 -13.88 0.93 29.71
N LEU A 111 -13.27 0.74 30.89
CA LEU A 111 -12.72 1.81 31.71
C LEU A 111 -11.61 2.58 30.98
N TYR A 112 -10.66 1.87 30.36
CA TYR A 112 -9.61 2.50 29.55
C TYR A 112 -10.16 3.22 28.31
N GLY A 113 -11.18 2.65 27.67
CA GLY A 113 -11.87 3.30 26.55
C GLY A 113 -12.54 4.62 26.95
N SER A 114 -13.16 4.66 28.13
CA SER A 114 -13.78 5.89 28.66
C SER A 114 -12.76 6.98 28.99
N LEU A 115 -11.59 6.58 29.48
CA LEU A 115 -10.52 7.49 29.89
C LEU A 115 -9.85 8.12 28.67
N ILE A 116 -9.53 7.32 27.66
CA ILE A 116 -8.97 7.81 26.38
C ILE A 116 -9.99 8.69 25.65
N GLY A 117 -11.26 8.29 25.63
CA GLY A 117 -12.34 9.09 25.02
C GLY A 117 -12.53 10.44 25.70
N GLY A 118 -12.46 10.50 27.03
CA GLY A 118 -12.55 11.75 27.80
C GLY A 118 -11.41 12.71 27.50
N VAL A 119 -10.17 12.22 27.40
CA VAL A 119 -9.01 13.05 27.05
C VAL A 119 -9.14 13.60 25.64
N ALA A 120 -9.48 12.76 24.67
CA ALA A 120 -9.68 13.20 23.28
C ALA A 120 -10.81 14.23 23.15
N PHE A 121 -11.93 14.03 23.87
CA PHE A 121 -13.04 14.99 23.90
C PHE A 121 -12.62 16.33 24.55
N GLY A 122 -11.84 16.29 25.63
CA GLY A 122 -11.31 17.49 26.28
C GLY A 122 -10.42 18.32 25.36
N ILE A 123 -9.49 17.68 24.64
CA ILE A 123 -8.59 18.35 23.69
C ILE A 123 -9.38 19.02 22.56
N VAL A 124 -10.34 18.30 21.97
CA VAL A 124 -11.18 18.85 20.89
C VAL A 124 -12.10 19.95 21.39
N SER A 125 -12.71 19.79 22.58
CA SER A 125 -13.58 20.80 23.18
C SER A 125 -12.81 22.06 23.55
N MET A 126 -11.59 21.94 24.05
CA MET A 126 -10.75 23.08 24.41
C MET A 126 -10.35 23.89 23.16
N GLY A 127 -9.92 23.22 22.08
CA GLY A 127 -9.66 23.89 20.81
C GLY A 127 -10.90 24.57 20.21
N PHE A 128 -12.08 23.98 20.40
CA PHE A 128 -13.34 24.60 19.95
C PHE A 128 -13.72 25.82 20.80
N ILE A 129 -13.54 25.76 22.12
CA ILE A 129 -13.80 26.90 23.02
C ILE A 129 -12.84 28.04 22.70
N GLU A 130 -11.56 27.78 22.51
CA GLU A 130 -10.58 28.81 22.16
C GLU A 130 -10.89 29.44 20.80
N HIS A 131 -11.31 28.64 19.82
CA HIS A 131 -11.61 29.15 18.49
C HIS A 131 -12.91 29.98 18.43
N PHE A 132 -13.90 29.67 19.28
CA PHE A 132 -15.17 30.40 19.30
C PHE A 132 -15.25 31.50 20.38
N PHE A 133 -14.39 31.48 21.40
CA PHE A 133 -14.50 32.37 22.57
C PHE A 133 -13.24 33.17 22.93
N SER A 134 -12.19 33.24 22.10
CA SER A 134 -10.99 34.04 22.42
C SER A 134 -10.89 35.34 21.59
N PRO A 135 -10.49 36.51 22.15
CA PRO A 135 -10.86 37.14 23.42
C PRO A 135 -11.67 38.43 23.16
N GLY A 136 -12.95 38.42 23.54
CA GLY A 136 -13.85 39.58 23.43
C GLY A 136 -14.53 39.92 24.76
N VAL A 137 -13.85 39.74 25.89
CA VAL A 137 -14.36 40.17 27.19
C VAL A 137 -13.77 41.54 27.50
N PHE A 138 -14.62 42.56 27.41
CA PHE A 138 -14.35 43.94 27.78
C PHE A 138 -13.85 44.03 29.24
N VAL A 139 -12.55 44.13 29.45
CA VAL A 139 -11.99 44.66 30.70
C VAL A 139 -11.84 46.17 30.50
N ARG A 140 -12.83 46.91 31.01
CA ARG A 140 -12.77 48.37 31.15
C ARG A 140 -11.69 48.66 32.19
N ALA A 141 -10.63 49.34 31.77
CA ALA A 141 -9.54 49.76 32.63
C ALA A 141 -10.06 50.53 33.85
N SER A 142 -9.58 50.15 35.03
CA SER A 142 -9.57 51.00 36.22
C SER A 142 -8.29 50.66 36.96
N ASP A 143 -7.39 51.64 37.02
CA ASP A 143 -6.15 51.63 37.78
C ASP A 143 -6.35 51.17 39.22
N SER A 144 -5.39 50.41 39.76
CA SER A 144 -4.62 50.78 40.96
C SER A 144 -3.72 49.64 41.43
N GLN A 145 -2.47 49.99 41.72
CA GLN A 145 -1.44 49.15 42.34
C GLN A 145 -1.86 48.64 43.73
N SER A 146 -1.49 47.39 44.08
CA SER A 146 -1.02 47.06 45.44
C SER A 146 -0.30 45.71 45.50
N VAL A 147 0.80 45.74 46.23
CA VAL A 147 1.79 44.71 46.60
C VAL A 147 1.18 43.56 47.42
N MET A 148 1.63 42.31 47.23
CA MET A 148 2.23 41.45 48.28
C MET A 148 2.58 40.03 47.80
N THR A 149 3.68 39.56 48.38
CA THR A 149 4.45 38.33 48.20
C THR A 149 3.83 37.08 48.85
N VAL A 150 4.38 35.92 48.45
CA VAL A 150 4.52 34.60 49.14
C VAL A 150 3.75 33.43 48.51
N GLY A 151 4.50 32.40 48.08
CA GLY A 151 4.01 31.02 48.00
C GLY A 151 4.43 30.20 46.77
N THR A 152 5.64 29.64 46.80
CA THR A 152 6.16 28.51 45.99
C THR A 152 5.09 27.47 45.62
N VAL A 153 5.02 26.99 44.36
CA VAL A 153 5.33 25.61 43.90
C VAL A 153 5.03 25.46 42.39
N MET A 154 6.06 25.01 41.65
CA MET A 154 6.09 24.33 40.33
C MET A 154 5.71 25.07 39.05
N GLY A 155 6.77 25.28 38.23
CA GLY A 155 6.77 25.86 36.91
C GLY A 155 5.85 25.21 35.89
N VAL A 156 5.01 26.05 35.30
CA VAL A 156 4.56 25.96 33.92
C VAL A 156 4.95 27.29 33.29
N ALA A 157 6.10 27.31 32.63
CA ALA A 157 6.48 28.45 31.81
C ALA A 157 5.85 28.27 30.43
N THR A 158 4.67 28.86 30.26
CA THR A 158 4.18 29.28 28.95
C THR A 158 5.03 30.48 28.52
N VAL A 159 5.96 30.27 27.60
CA VAL A 159 6.59 31.36 26.84
C VAL A 159 5.90 31.40 25.49
N GLY A 160 4.99 32.36 25.33
CA GLY A 160 4.63 32.87 24.01
C GLY A 160 5.81 33.67 23.51
N GLU A 161 6.33 33.31 22.34
CA GLU A 161 7.38 34.09 21.68
C GLU A 161 6.89 34.53 20.31
N ASN A 162 6.96 35.85 20.12
CA ASN A 162 6.68 36.54 18.88
C ASN A 162 7.75 36.21 17.83
N ILE A 163 7.30 36.23 16.59
CA ILE A 163 8.08 36.12 15.36
C ILE A 163 9.18 37.20 15.32
N ASP A 164 10.43 36.78 15.15
CA ASP A 164 11.38 37.51 14.29
C ASP A 164 12.36 36.54 13.61
N THR A 165 12.66 36.85 12.35
CA THR A 165 13.43 36.02 11.42
C THR A 165 14.88 36.45 11.46
N THR A 166 15.80 35.59 11.92
CA THR A 166 17.20 35.61 11.47
C THR A 166 17.86 34.27 11.70
N GLN A 167 18.71 33.89 10.75
CA GLN A 167 19.37 32.61 10.64
C GLN A 167 20.37 32.33 11.78
N GLU A 168 20.60 31.01 11.95
CA GLU A 168 21.77 30.33 12.48
C GLU A 168 21.75 29.77 13.91
N ALA A 169 22.12 28.48 13.94
CA ALA A 169 22.87 27.79 14.99
C ALA A 169 22.15 27.57 16.32
N SER A 170 21.38 26.49 16.42
CA SER A 170 21.26 25.67 17.65
C SER A 170 20.41 24.43 17.40
N THR A 171 21.00 23.28 17.05
CA THR A 171 20.44 21.93 17.34
C THR A 171 21.45 20.78 17.12
N SER A 172 22.74 20.98 17.41
CA SER A 172 23.75 19.90 17.28
C SER A 172 23.53 18.72 18.25
N GLY A 173 22.69 18.85 19.27
CA GLY A 173 22.43 17.79 20.26
C GLY A 173 21.20 16.91 19.97
N SER A 174 20.21 17.43 19.25
CA SER A 174 19.02 16.64 18.85
C SER A 174 19.32 15.76 17.65
N ASP A 175 20.14 16.23 16.71
CA ASP A 175 20.42 15.52 15.46
C ASP A 175 21.25 14.26 15.70
N ILE A 176 22.17 14.29 16.65
CA ILE A 176 22.98 13.12 17.05
C ILE A 176 22.11 12.03 17.70
N PHE A 177 21.15 12.43 18.52
CA PHE A 177 20.20 11.49 19.13
C PHE A 177 19.34 10.86 18.02
N PHE A 178 18.71 11.66 17.17
CA PHE A 178 17.90 11.16 16.05
C PHE A 178 18.68 10.28 15.08
N GLU A 179 19.92 10.65 14.73
CA GLU A 179 20.79 9.84 13.87
C GLU A 179 21.11 8.48 14.50
N TYR A 180 21.43 8.45 15.80
CA TYR A 180 21.68 7.20 16.53
C TYR A 180 20.43 6.30 16.62
N PHE A 181 19.24 6.86 16.88
CA PHE A 181 17.99 6.09 16.89
C PHE A 181 17.66 5.55 15.49
N ASN A 182 17.92 6.33 14.45
CA ASN A 182 17.73 5.90 13.06
C ASN A 182 18.72 4.79 12.69
N GLU A 183 19.98 4.90 13.09
CA GLU A 183 21.00 3.87 12.82
C GLU A 183 20.70 2.56 13.57
N ALA A 184 20.34 2.64 14.85
CA ALA A 184 19.97 1.46 15.63
C ALA A 184 18.68 0.80 15.10
N ALA A 185 17.70 1.60 14.67
CA ALA A 185 16.49 1.10 14.04
C ALA A 185 16.80 0.45 12.67
N ASP A 186 17.68 1.05 11.88
CA ASP A 186 18.10 0.53 10.56
C ASP A 186 18.90 -0.78 10.68
N GLU A 187 19.81 -0.90 11.63
CA GLU A 187 20.54 -2.16 11.85
C GLU A 187 19.62 -3.26 12.36
N LYS A 188 18.71 -2.97 13.29
CA LYS A 188 17.68 -3.93 13.73
C LYS A 188 16.79 -4.37 12.56
N TYR A 189 16.43 -3.42 11.70
CA TYR A 189 15.66 -3.69 10.49
C TYR A 189 16.40 -4.63 9.52
N LYS A 190 17.67 -4.33 9.20
CA LYS A 190 18.51 -5.18 8.35
C LYS A 190 18.71 -6.56 8.95
N GLU A 191 18.89 -6.66 10.26
CA GLU A 191 19.05 -7.94 10.96
C GLU A 191 17.79 -8.79 10.88
N ASN A 192 16.61 -8.19 11.08
CA ASN A 192 15.33 -8.87 10.89
C ASN A 192 15.18 -9.38 9.44
N VAL A 193 15.50 -8.57 8.43
CA VAL A 193 15.48 -9.03 7.02
C VAL A 193 16.47 -10.16 6.77
N ARG A 194 17.69 -10.09 7.32
CA ARG A 194 18.70 -11.17 7.25
C ARG A 194 18.15 -12.47 7.85
N GLU A 195 17.50 -12.39 9.01
CA GLU A 195 16.89 -13.55 9.67
C GLU A 195 15.76 -14.17 8.83
N MET A 196 14.88 -13.34 8.27
CA MET A 196 13.78 -13.80 7.41
C MET A 196 14.26 -14.64 6.22
N VAL A 197 15.34 -14.20 5.56
CA VAL A 197 15.83 -14.84 4.33
C VAL A 197 16.97 -15.83 4.55
N LYS A 198 17.32 -16.12 5.81
CA LYS A 198 18.44 -17.00 6.17
C LYS A 198 18.29 -18.39 5.54
N GLY A 199 19.33 -18.84 4.85
CA GLY A 199 19.36 -20.14 4.17
C GLY A 199 18.59 -20.18 2.84
N TYR A 200 18.23 -19.02 2.29
CA TYR A 200 17.62 -18.90 0.97
C TYR A 200 18.59 -18.25 -0.03
N PRO A 201 18.50 -18.55 -1.35
CA PRO A 201 19.38 -17.96 -2.36
C PRO A 201 19.38 -16.43 -2.45
N ILE A 202 18.32 -15.76 -1.98
CA ILE A 202 18.27 -14.28 -1.89
C ILE A 202 19.19 -13.69 -0.82
N GLU A 203 19.64 -14.46 0.16
CA GLU A 203 20.57 -14.01 1.20
C GLU A 203 21.85 -13.43 0.58
N ALA A 204 22.37 -14.07 -0.47
CA ALA A 204 23.54 -13.62 -1.22
C ALA A 204 23.31 -12.32 -2.02
N MET A 205 22.07 -11.83 -2.11
CA MET A 205 21.70 -10.57 -2.78
C MET A 205 21.51 -9.42 -1.80
N LEU A 206 21.47 -9.69 -0.49
CA LEU A 206 21.19 -8.68 0.54
C LEU A 206 22.09 -7.45 0.49
N PRO A 207 23.41 -7.54 0.22
CA PRO A 207 24.26 -6.35 0.12
C PRO A 207 23.77 -5.33 -0.93
N TYR A 208 23.22 -5.82 -2.04
CA TYR A 208 22.68 -4.97 -3.11
C TYR A 208 21.26 -4.49 -2.80
N ILE A 209 20.49 -5.32 -2.09
CA ILE A 209 19.13 -4.99 -1.66
C ILE A 209 19.17 -3.86 -0.64
N PHE A 210 20.02 -3.94 0.39
CA PHE A 210 20.16 -2.90 1.41
C PHE A 210 20.73 -1.57 0.89
N GLY A 211 21.27 -1.54 -0.33
CA GLY A 211 21.63 -0.30 -1.01
C GLY A 211 20.43 0.45 -1.60
N GLN A 212 19.22 -0.10 -1.52
CA GLN A 212 17.98 0.51 -2.01
C GLN A 212 17.20 1.21 -0.88
N ASP A 213 16.22 2.03 -1.26
CA ASP A 213 15.28 2.64 -0.32
C ASP A 213 14.54 1.58 0.51
N ARG A 214 14.24 1.89 1.78
CA ARG A 214 13.61 0.97 2.74
C ARG A 214 12.30 0.40 2.21
N LEU A 215 11.46 1.22 1.60
CA LEU A 215 10.18 0.79 1.03
C LEU A 215 10.39 -0.16 -0.15
N THR A 216 11.39 0.12 -0.99
CA THR A 216 11.78 -0.75 -2.09
C THR A 216 12.34 -2.08 -1.60
N VAL A 217 13.12 -2.09 -0.52
CA VAL A 217 13.59 -3.32 0.11
C VAL A 217 12.42 -4.17 0.60
N ALA A 218 11.44 -3.56 1.29
CA ALA A 218 10.27 -4.28 1.76
C ALA A 218 9.52 -4.96 0.59
N PHE A 219 9.33 -4.26 -0.53
CA PHE A 219 8.76 -4.86 -1.73
C PHE A 219 9.64 -5.94 -2.36
N LEU A 220 10.96 -5.74 -2.43
CA LEU A 220 11.90 -6.74 -2.95
C LEU A 220 11.80 -8.04 -2.15
N ILE A 221 11.77 -7.97 -0.82
CA ILE A 221 11.68 -9.14 0.05
C ILE A 221 10.30 -9.81 -0.05
N GLY A 222 9.21 -9.03 0.01
CA GLY A 222 7.85 -9.54 -0.03
C GLY A 222 7.48 -10.18 -1.36
N ILE A 223 7.79 -9.53 -2.48
CA ILE A 223 7.55 -10.07 -3.82
C ILE A 223 8.42 -11.30 -4.07
N ALA A 224 9.69 -11.29 -3.67
CA ALA A 224 10.55 -12.46 -3.85
C ALA A 224 10.05 -13.70 -3.09
N LYS A 225 9.50 -13.50 -1.88
CA LYS A 225 8.85 -14.58 -1.14
C LYS A 225 7.69 -15.15 -1.92
N LYS A 226 6.87 -14.28 -2.51
CA LYS A 226 5.68 -14.70 -3.22
C LYS A 226 5.99 -15.42 -4.53
N GLU A 227 6.91 -14.89 -5.32
CA GLU A 227 7.14 -15.35 -6.70
C GLU A 227 8.07 -16.56 -6.76
N SER A 228 9.09 -16.62 -5.91
CA SER A 228 10.11 -17.67 -5.95
C SER A 228 10.33 -18.39 -4.62
N ASN A 229 9.61 -18.01 -3.56
CA ASN A 229 9.92 -18.39 -2.19
C ASN A 229 11.40 -18.09 -1.86
N TRP A 230 11.79 -16.84 -2.11
CA TRP A 230 13.15 -16.32 -1.91
C TRP A 230 14.24 -17.06 -2.71
N GLY A 231 13.90 -17.52 -3.92
CA GLY A 231 14.81 -18.22 -4.80
C GLY A 231 14.81 -19.75 -4.68
N LYS A 232 13.87 -20.36 -3.94
CA LYS A 232 13.70 -21.83 -3.97
C LYS A 232 13.11 -22.33 -5.29
N ARG A 233 12.35 -21.49 -5.99
CA ARG A 233 11.77 -21.77 -7.31
C ARG A 233 12.20 -20.68 -8.27
N VAL A 234 13.15 -21.00 -9.14
CA VAL A 234 13.77 -20.02 -10.03
C VAL A 234 13.63 -20.45 -11.47
N PRO A 235 13.49 -19.49 -12.41
CA PRO A 235 13.67 -19.82 -13.80
C PRO A 235 15.12 -20.24 -14.02
N VAL A 236 15.31 -21.22 -14.90
CA VAL A 236 16.64 -21.71 -15.26
C VAL A 236 16.93 -21.47 -16.72
N LEU A 237 18.21 -21.34 -17.05
CA LEU A 237 18.73 -21.33 -18.42
C LEU A 237 19.91 -22.30 -18.44
N ASP A 238 19.83 -23.33 -19.28
CA ASP A 238 20.85 -24.40 -19.36
C ASP A 238 21.19 -25.04 -18.00
N GLY A 239 20.17 -25.18 -17.14
CA GLY A 239 20.30 -25.72 -15.79
C GLY A 239 20.90 -24.76 -14.76
N GLN A 240 21.23 -23.52 -15.14
CA GLN A 240 21.78 -22.50 -14.25
C GLN A 240 20.69 -21.56 -13.73
N ASP A 241 20.89 -21.02 -12.52
CA ASP A 241 20.01 -20.04 -11.90
C ASP A 241 20.11 -18.69 -12.62
N CYS A 242 18.95 -18.17 -13.03
CA CYS A 242 18.82 -16.88 -13.71
C CYS A 242 18.76 -15.65 -12.78
N PHE A 243 18.90 -15.84 -11.47
CA PHE A 243 18.84 -14.81 -10.43
C PHE A 243 17.52 -14.01 -10.41
N ASN A 244 16.45 -14.56 -10.97
CA ASN A 244 15.16 -13.87 -11.08
C ASN A 244 14.19 -14.40 -10.03
N TYR A 245 14.16 -13.73 -8.88
CA TYR A 245 13.36 -14.14 -7.74
C TYR A 245 11.99 -13.46 -7.68
N TRP A 246 11.76 -12.47 -8.53
CA TRP A 246 10.57 -11.59 -8.52
C TRP A 246 9.61 -11.85 -9.68
N GLY A 247 9.87 -12.86 -10.52
CA GLY A 247 9.05 -13.16 -11.70
C GLY A 247 9.13 -12.07 -12.77
N TYR A 248 10.25 -11.34 -12.85
CA TYR A 248 10.42 -10.24 -13.79
C TYR A 248 10.45 -10.73 -15.24
N ARG A 249 9.77 -10.01 -16.16
CA ARG A 249 9.57 -10.39 -17.57
C ARG A 249 10.02 -9.31 -18.57
N GLY A 250 11.15 -8.67 -18.30
CA GLY A 250 11.80 -7.80 -19.28
C GLY A 250 12.48 -8.60 -20.38
N VAL A 251 12.28 -8.19 -21.64
CA VAL A 251 12.94 -8.83 -22.79
C VAL A 251 14.45 -8.54 -22.75
N ARG A 252 15.26 -9.59 -22.73
CA ARG A 252 16.73 -9.52 -22.81
C ARG A 252 17.25 -10.60 -23.76
N ARG A 253 18.56 -10.57 -24.06
CA ARG A 253 19.23 -11.59 -24.87
C ARG A 253 19.11 -12.99 -24.25
N MET A 254 19.16 -13.07 -22.92
CA MET A 254 19.02 -14.32 -22.17
C MET A 254 17.65 -14.35 -21.49
N MET A 255 16.89 -15.40 -21.79
CA MET A 255 15.56 -15.63 -21.25
C MET A 255 15.52 -17.02 -20.63
N GLY A 256 15.14 -17.10 -19.36
CA GLY A 256 14.95 -18.37 -18.67
C GLY A 256 13.60 -19.01 -18.98
N THR A 257 13.35 -20.15 -18.36
CA THR A 257 12.08 -20.88 -18.49
C THR A 257 10.85 -20.00 -18.25
N GLY A 258 9.81 -20.16 -19.09
CA GLY A 258 8.54 -19.45 -18.94
C GLY A 258 8.58 -17.97 -19.34
N GLY A 259 9.61 -17.54 -20.08
CA GLY A 259 9.73 -16.16 -20.56
C GLY A 259 10.16 -15.17 -19.47
N HIS A 260 10.76 -15.66 -18.38
CA HIS A 260 11.34 -14.82 -17.35
C HIS A 260 12.72 -14.33 -17.78
N THR A 261 13.05 -13.11 -17.39
CA THR A 261 14.37 -12.54 -17.66
C THR A 261 15.45 -13.39 -16.98
N CYS A 262 16.56 -13.66 -17.69
CA CYS A 262 17.76 -14.23 -17.10
C CYS A 262 18.81 -13.13 -16.92
N PHE A 263 19.18 -12.84 -15.67
CA PHE A 263 20.11 -11.77 -15.35
C PHE A 263 21.57 -12.25 -15.42
N ASN A 264 22.48 -11.33 -15.70
CA ASN A 264 23.91 -11.69 -15.80
C ASN A 264 24.54 -11.91 -14.42
N SER A 265 24.00 -11.26 -13.39
CA SER A 265 24.51 -11.33 -12.02
C SER A 265 23.40 -11.03 -11.01
N ARG A 266 23.67 -11.36 -9.74
CA ARG A 266 22.82 -10.99 -8.59
C ARG A 266 22.60 -9.48 -8.49
N GLN A 267 23.66 -8.71 -8.71
CA GLN A 267 23.60 -7.25 -8.71
C GLN A 267 22.72 -6.71 -9.86
N ASP A 268 22.93 -7.18 -11.09
CA ASP A 268 22.12 -6.79 -12.26
C ASP A 268 20.62 -7.09 -12.03
N ALA A 269 20.32 -8.23 -11.41
CA ALA A 269 18.96 -8.59 -11.03
C ALA A 269 18.33 -7.58 -10.05
N VAL A 270 19.02 -7.32 -8.92
CA VAL A 270 18.52 -6.40 -7.89
C VAL A 270 18.38 -4.99 -8.45
N GLU A 271 19.40 -4.46 -9.12
CA GLU A 271 19.38 -3.09 -9.66
C GLU A 271 18.25 -2.90 -10.69
N THR A 272 18.04 -3.88 -11.58
CA THR A 272 16.99 -3.80 -12.60
C THR A 272 15.60 -3.84 -11.97
N VAL A 273 15.37 -4.76 -11.04
CA VAL A 273 14.07 -4.93 -10.38
C VAL A 273 13.79 -3.74 -9.47
N ALA A 274 14.78 -3.31 -8.67
CA ALA A 274 14.67 -2.15 -7.80
C ALA A 274 14.38 -0.88 -8.61
N LYS A 275 15.05 -0.66 -9.74
CA LYS A 275 14.75 0.48 -10.63
C LYS A 275 13.30 0.48 -11.10
N ARG A 276 12.74 -0.68 -11.46
CA ARG A 276 11.34 -0.79 -11.85
C ARG A 276 10.42 -0.49 -10.65
N LEU A 277 10.70 -1.07 -9.49
CA LEU A 277 9.92 -0.82 -8.27
C LEU A 277 9.96 0.64 -7.86
N ASN A 278 11.13 1.27 -7.85
CA ASN A 278 11.29 2.71 -7.57
C ASN A 278 10.42 3.57 -8.50
N THR A 279 10.33 3.20 -9.79
CA THR A 279 9.44 3.90 -10.72
C THR A 279 7.97 3.75 -10.31
N LEU A 280 7.53 2.53 -9.98
CA LEU A 280 6.15 2.28 -9.55
C LEU A 280 5.82 2.98 -8.23
N ILE A 281 6.75 2.95 -7.28
CA ILE A 281 6.59 3.53 -5.94
C ILE A 281 6.59 5.06 -6.02
N HIS A 282 7.61 5.66 -6.62
CA HIS A 282 7.80 7.11 -6.56
C HIS A 282 7.13 7.86 -7.71
N SER A 283 7.09 7.29 -8.92
CA SER A 283 6.47 7.98 -10.08
C SER A 283 4.97 7.69 -10.19
N GLU A 284 4.54 6.47 -9.88
CA GLU A 284 3.13 6.04 -9.97
C GLU A 284 2.41 6.03 -8.60
N ALA A 285 3.11 6.38 -7.51
CA ALA A 285 2.58 6.43 -6.14
C ALA A 285 1.95 5.09 -5.66
N LEU A 286 2.48 3.96 -6.16
CA LEU A 286 2.06 2.61 -5.80
C LEU A 286 2.85 2.10 -4.59
N ASN A 287 2.63 2.74 -3.45
CA ASN A 287 3.39 2.51 -2.22
C ASN A 287 2.79 1.47 -1.26
N THR A 288 1.70 0.78 -1.62
CA THR A 288 1.12 -0.29 -0.80
C THR A 288 1.00 -1.59 -1.60
N PRO A 289 1.02 -2.77 -0.95
CA PRO A 289 0.85 -4.07 -1.61
C PRO A 289 -0.42 -4.17 -2.49
N GLU A 290 -1.53 -3.56 -2.08
CA GLU A 290 -2.76 -3.50 -2.88
C GLU A 290 -2.55 -2.76 -4.20
N LYS A 291 -1.86 -1.62 -4.15
CA LYS A 291 -1.56 -0.80 -5.33
C LYS A 291 -0.47 -1.45 -6.19
N MET A 292 0.47 -2.15 -5.57
CA MET A 292 1.55 -2.87 -6.23
C MET A 292 1.08 -4.13 -6.98
N ILE A 293 -0.23 -4.42 -7.00
CA ILE A 293 -0.80 -5.51 -7.80
C ILE A 293 -0.47 -5.39 -9.30
N VAL A 294 -0.14 -4.18 -9.77
CA VAL A 294 0.35 -3.92 -11.13
C VAL A 294 1.60 -4.77 -11.45
N TRP A 295 2.41 -5.13 -10.44
CA TRP A 295 3.52 -6.06 -10.63
C TRP A 295 3.06 -7.43 -11.14
N LYS A 296 1.94 -7.94 -10.63
CA LYS A 296 1.42 -9.26 -10.96
C LYS A 296 0.71 -9.31 -12.31
N CYS A 297 -0.22 -8.38 -12.54
CA CYS A 297 -1.15 -8.44 -13.67
C CYS A 297 -1.01 -7.27 -14.66
N GLY A 298 -0.06 -6.36 -14.44
CA GLY A 298 -0.02 -5.09 -15.15
C GLY A 298 -1.20 -4.21 -14.78
N PHE A 299 -1.59 -3.30 -15.68
CA PHE A 299 -2.70 -2.36 -15.43
C PHE A 299 -4.10 -3.01 -15.48
N SER A 300 -4.21 -4.30 -15.84
CA SER A 300 -5.49 -5.02 -15.87
C SER A 300 -5.36 -6.45 -15.36
N CYS A 301 -6.13 -6.77 -14.33
CA CYS A 301 -6.23 -8.11 -13.76
C CYS A 301 -7.35 -8.97 -14.40
N SER A 302 -7.88 -8.60 -15.57
CA SER A 302 -9.01 -9.32 -16.22
C SER A 302 -8.74 -10.80 -16.52
N GLY A 303 -7.47 -11.17 -16.73
CA GLY A 303 -7.04 -12.56 -16.94
C GLY A 303 -6.84 -13.39 -15.66
N HIS A 304 -7.09 -12.82 -14.48
CA HIS A 304 -6.87 -13.48 -13.20
C HIS A 304 -8.15 -13.59 -12.38
N SER A 305 -8.25 -14.66 -11.58
CA SER A 305 -9.33 -14.79 -10.61
C SER A 305 -9.16 -13.80 -9.46
N ARG A 306 -10.28 -13.33 -8.89
CA ARG A 306 -10.27 -12.40 -7.75
C ARG A 306 -9.57 -13.00 -6.54
N GLU A 307 -9.74 -14.31 -6.34
CA GLU A 307 -9.14 -15.07 -5.26
C GLU A 307 -7.61 -15.10 -5.39
N SER A 308 -7.10 -15.29 -6.61
CA SER A 308 -5.65 -15.30 -6.86
C SER A 308 -5.02 -13.93 -6.64
N VAL A 309 -5.71 -12.86 -7.01
CA VAL A 309 -5.27 -11.48 -6.79
C VAL A 309 -5.25 -11.16 -5.30
N LYS A 310 -6.35 -11.41 -4.59
CA LYS A 310 -6.45 -11.16 -3.15
C LYS A 310 -5.40 -11.95 -2.36
N LYS A 311 -5.18 -13.21 -2.72
CA LYS A 311 -4.14 -14.03 -2.11
C LYS A 311 -2.75 -13.45 -2.34
N TRP A 312 -2.46 -13.00 -3.56
CA TRP A 312 -1.15 -12.41 -3.84
C TRP A 312 -0.91 -11.15 -3.01
N ILE A 313 -1.91 -10.25 -2.94
CA ILE A 313 -1.82 -9.03 -2.13
C ILE A 313 -1.56 -9.40 -0.67
N SER A 314 -2.38 -10.29 -0.10
CA SER A 314 -2.24 -10.72 1.30
C SER A 314 -0.89 -11.39 1.60
N ASP A 315 -0.37 -12.19 0.66
CA ASP A 315 0.93 -12.84 0.83
C ASP A 315 2.05 -11.80 0.81
N VAL A 316 2.02 -10.85 -0.13
CA VAL A 316 3.04 -9.78 -0.23
C VAL A 316 2.96 -8.85 0.97
N ASP A 317 1.76 -8.43 1.36
CA ASP A 317 1.48 -7.54 2.48
C ASP A 317 2.07 -8.06 3.80
N MET A 318 1.84 -9.34 4.10
CA MET A 318 2.39 -9.96 5.31
C MET A 318 3.92 -9.87 5.38
N TYR A 319 4.62 -10.12 4.27
CA TYR A 319 6.09 -10.07 4.24
C TYR A 319 6.63 -8.65 4.08
N PHE A 320 5.87 -7.77 3.46
CA PHE A 320 6.16 -6.34 3.35
C PHE A 320 6.15 -5.68 4.74
N GLY A 321 5.12 -5.93 5.55
CA GLY A 321 5.06 -5.44 6.93
C GLY A 321 6.15 -6.04 7.82
N GLN A 322 6.44 -7.35 7.67
CA GLN A 322 7.57 -7.99 8.37
C GLN A 322 8.92 -7.39 7.97
N ALA A 323 9.07 -6.96 6.73
CA ALA A 323 10.23 -6.24 6.23
C ALA A 323 10.12 -4.71 6.47
N GLY A 324 9.32 -4.25 7.44
CA GLY A 324 9.30 -2.86 7.88
C GLY A 324 8.75 -1.87 6.85
N GLY A 325 7.89 -2.30 5.92
CA GLY A 325 7.28 -1.42 4.92
C GLY A 325 6.11 -0.58 5.42
N ASP A 326 5.60 -0.84 6.63
CA ASP A 326 4.46 -0.13 7.22
C ASP A 326 4.86 1.12 8.04
N GLU A 327 6.17 1.39 8.18
CA GLU A 327 6.74 2.54 8.90
C GLU A 327 6.89 3.78 8.01
#